data_AF-A0A496VTR4-F1
#
_entry.id   AF-A0A496VTR4-F1
#
_cell.length_a   1.000
_cell.length_b   1.000
_cell.length_c   1.000
_cell.angle_alpha   90.00
_cell.angle_beta   90.00
_cell.angle_gamma   90.00
#
_symmetry.space_group_name_H-M   'P 1'
#
loop_
_entity.id
_entity.type
_entity.pdbx_description
1 polymer ?
#
loop_
_entity_poly.entity_id
_entity_poly.type
_entity_poly.pdbx_seq_one_letter_code
_entity_poly.pdbx_strand_id
1 'polypeptide(L)' 'MRPDPIIEEIRQIRLAIESECQGDFNQIFAQAAKIEQQYKDRLIDKPFAHHTVNKISSFVPES' A
#
# COMPACT_ATOMS: atom_id res chain seq x y z
N MET A 1 9.02 17.17 -16.24
CA MET A 1 8.30 15.96 -15.78
C MET A 1 6.84 16.34 -15.67
N ARG A 2 5.91 15.67 -16.37
CA ARG A 2 4.47 15.92 -16.15
C ARG A 2 4.08 15.25 -14.83
N PRO A 3 3.31 15.92 -13.96
CA PRO A 3 2.80 15.30 -12.74
C PRO A 3 1.87 14.15 -13.09
N ASP A 4 2.00 13.05 -12.38
CA ASP A 4 1.10 11.90 -12.52
C ASP A 4 -0.23 12.26 -11.82
N PRO A 5 -1.37 12.20 -12.53
CA PRO A 5 -2.65 12.59 -11.97
C PRO A 5 -3.07 11.74 -10.75
N ILE A 6 -2.68 10.47 -10.69
CA ILE A 6 -2.98 9.57 -9.56
C ILE A 6 -2.17 10.01 -8.34
N ILE A 7 -0.89 10.33 -8.55
CA ILE A 7 -0.03 10.81 -7.47
C ILE A 7 -0.56 12.11 -6.88
N GLU A 8 -1.05 13.02 -7.74
CA GLU A 8 -1.60 14.29 -7.27
C GLU A 8 -2.90 14.10 -6.50
N GLU A 9 -3.79 13.22 -6.94
CA GLU A 9 -5.03 12.87 -6.21
C GLU A 9 -4.72 12.29 -4.83
N ILE A 10 -3.79 11.34 -4.73
CA ILE A 10 -3.34 10.77 -3.45
C ILE A 10 -2.77 11.85 -2.54
N ARG A 11 -2.03 12.82 -3.10
CA ARG A 11 -1.44 13.93 -2.34
C ARG A 11 -2.52 14.83 -1.73
N GLN A 12 -3.55 15.18 -2.49
CA GLN A 12 -4.65 16.01 -2.00
C GLN A 12 -5.43 15.29 -0.89
N ILE A 13 -5.69 13.99 -1.05
CA ILE A 13 -6.34 13.17 -0.02
C ILE A 13 -5.52 13.15 1.28
N ARG A 14 -4.20 12.96 1.17
CA ARG A 14 -3.29 12.98 2.33
C ARG A 14 -3.35 14.33 3.07
N LEU A 15 -3.28 15.44 2.35
CA LEU A 15 -3.31 16.78 2.94
C LEU A 15 -4.65 17.06 3.65
N ALA A 16 -5.76 16.59 3.09
CA ALA A 16 -7.07 16.70 3.72
C ALA A 16 -7.09 15.97 5.07
N ILE A 17 -6.64 14.71 5.11
CA ILE A 17 -6.56 13.90 6.34
C ILE A 17 -5.65 14.56 7.39
N GLU A 18 -4.47 15.05 6.98
CA GLU A 18 -3.54 15.73 7.88
C GLU A 18 -4.15 17.00 8.49
N SER A 19 -4.92 17.76 7.70
CA SER A 19 -5.62 18.97 8.17
C SER A 19 -6.77 18.64 9.14
N GLU A 20 -7.53 17.59 8.88
CA GLU A 20 -8.63 17.14 9.74
C GLU A 20 -8.12 16.64 11.10
N CYS A 21 -6.96 15.98 11.11
CA CYS A 21 -6.32 15.47 12.31
C CYS A 21 -5.42 16.50 13.02
N GLN A 22 -5.35 17.75 12.56
CA GLN A 22 -4.50 18.82 13.14
C GLN A 22 -3.02 18.43 13.26
N GLY A 23 -2.53 17.53 12.41
CA GLY A 23 -1.17 16.97 12.51
C GLY A 23 -0.95 16.01 13.69
N ASP A 24 -1.99 15.61 14.42
CA ASP A 24 -1.90 14.59 15.45
C ASP A 24 -1.75 13.20 14.82
N PHE A 25 -0.52 12.69 14.86
CA PHE A 25 -0.17 11.38 14.33
C PHE A 25 -1.03 10.26 14.91
N ASN A 26 -1.45 10.33 16.17
CA ASN A 26 -2.27 9.27 16.77
C ASN A 26 -3.65 9.20 16.13
N GLN A 27 -4.23 10.35 15.80
CA GLN A 27 -5.53 10.43 15.13
C GLN A 27 -5.44 9.98 13.67
N ILE A 28 -4.36 10.35 12.99
CA ILE A 28 -4.08 9.91 11.62
C ILE A 28 -3.98 8.37 11.57
N PHE A 29 -3.21 7.77 12.48
CA PHE A 29 -3.08 6.31 12.56
C PHE A 29 -4.41 5.62 12.89
N ALA A 30 -5.17 6.17 13.85
CA ALA A 30 -6.48 5.61 14.21
C ALA A 30 -7.47 5.67 13.03
N GLN A 31 -7.44 6.76 12.24
CA GLN A 31 -8.31 6.92 11.09
C GLN A 31 -7.88 6.01 9.93
N ALA A 32 -6.58 5.90 9.67
CA ALA A 32 -6.04 4.97 8.68
C ALA A 32 -6.41 3.51 9.00
N ALA A 33 -6.29 3.10 10.27
CA ALA A 33 -6.64 1.75 10.71
C ALA A 33 -8.14 1.44 10.49
N LYS A 34 -9.03 2.41 10.72
CA LYS A 34 -10.48 2.26 10.44
C LYS A 34 -10.76 2.08 8.96
N ILE A 35 -10.13 2.90 8.12
CA ILE A 35 -10.28 2.82 6.66
C ILE A 35 -9.76 1.47 6.16
N GLU A 36 -8.58 1.05 6.61
CA GLU A 36 -8.01 -0.25 6.28
C GLU A 36 -8.96 -1.39 6.65
N GLN A 37 -9.55 -1.35 7.86
CA GLN A 37 -10.52 -2.35 8.29
C GLN A 37 -11.80 -2.35 7.45
N GLN A 38 -12.29 -1.19 7.01
CA GLN A 38 -13.47 -1.07 6.14
C GLN A 38 -13.24 -1.66 4.75
N TYR A 39 -12.03 -1.54 4.22
CA TYR A 39 -11.67 -2.01 2.88
C TYR A 39 -10.90 -3.33 2.88
N LYS A 40 -10.80 -4.01 4.04
CA LYS A 40 -10.03 -5.24 4.21
C LYS A 40 -10.36 -6.31 3.18
N ASP A 41 -11.64 -6.45 2.82
CA ASP A 41 -12.10 -7.45 1.83
C ASP A 41 -11.68 -7.11 0.39
N ARG A 42 -11.26 -5.87 0.14
CA ARG A 42 -10.78 -5.38 -1.16
C ARG A 42 -9.26 -5.22 -1.20
N LEU A 43 -8.60 -5.24 -0.05
CA LEU A 43 -7.14 -5.19 0.05
C LEU A 43 -6.57 -6.51 -0.44
N ILE A 44 -5.91 -6.45 -1.60
CA ILE A 44 -5.18 -7.59 -2.15
C ILE A 44 -3.80 -7.60 -1.47
N ASP A 45 -3.63 -8.40 -0.41
CA ASP A 45 -2.36 -8.54 0.32
C ASP A 45 -1.18 -9.00 -0.56
N LYS A 46 -1.49 -9.63 -1.71
CA LYS A 46 -0.51 -10.14 -2.66
C LYS A 46 -0.92 -9.81 -4.09
N PRO A 47 -0.38 -8.75 -4.70
CA PRO A 47 -0.51 -8.60 -6.15
C PRO A 47 0.25 -9.80 -6.76
N PHE A 48 -0.50 -10.76 -7.31
CA PHE A 48 -0.03 -11.92 -8.07
C PHE A 48 0.66 -13.07 -7.29
N ALA A 49 -0.13 -13.91 -6.63
CA ALA A 49 0.24 -15.29 -6.32
C ALA A 49 0.01 -16.25 -7.53
N HIS A 50 0.36 -15.82 -8.75
CA HIS A 50 0.30 -16.67 -9.95
C HIS A 50 1.48 -16.39 -10.90
N HIS A 51 2.70 -16.51 -10.38
CA HIS A 51 3.79 -17.01 -11.22
C HIS A 51 3.92 -18.50 -10.95
N THR A 52 3.41 -19.30 -11.88
CA THR A 52 3.84 -20.68 -12.05
C THR A 52 5.36 -20.66 -12.22
N VAL A 53 6.08 -21.02 -11.15
CA VAL A 53 7.52 -21.26 -11.21
C VAL A 53 7.72 -22.49 -12.07
N ASN A 54 7.92 -22.27 -13.38
CA ASN A 54 8.51 -23.27 -14.24
C ASN A 54 9.91 -23.57 -13.70
N LYS A 55 10.09 -24.82 -13.27
CA LYS A 55 11.38 -25.46 -12.97
C LYS A 55 12.46 -25.00 -13.95
N ILE A 56 13.49 -24.31 -13.47
CA ILE A 56 14.84 -24.45 -13.99
C ILE A 56 15.80 -24.58 -12.81
N SER A 57 16.28 -25.81 -12.65
CA SER A 57 17.63 -26.20 -12.20
C SER A 57 18.18 -25.59 -10.91
N SER A 58 18.18 -26.44 -9.88
CA SER A 58 19.32 -26.72 -9.00
C SER A 58 20.53 -25.79 -9.12
N PHE A 59 20.79 -25.03 -8.05
CA PHE A 59 22.16 -24.68 -7.67
C PHE A 59 22.28 -24.94 -6.16
N VAL A 60 22.84 -26.10 -5.82
CA VAL A 60 23.33 -26.42 -4.47
C VAL A 60 24.76 -25.92 -4.43
N PRO A 61 25.15 -25.00 -3.54
CA PRO A 61 26.56 -24.80 -3.23
C PRO A 61 26.94 -25.83 -2.14
N GLU A 62 27.73 -26.82 -2.55
CA GLU A 62 28.55 -27.61 -1.62
C GLU A 62 29.62 -26.70 -1.00
N SER A 63 29.77 -26.75 0.32
CA SER A 63 31.01 -26.51 1.06
C SER A 63 30.88 -27.09 2.47
#